data_AF-A4NXE2-F1
#
_entry.id   AF-A4NXE2-F1
#
_cell.length_a   1.000
_cell.length_b   1.000
_cell.length_c   1.000
_cell.angle_alpha   90.00
_cell.angle_beta   90.00
_cell.angle_gamma   90.00
#
_symmetry.space_group_name_H-M   'P 1'
#
loop_
_entity.id
_entity.type
_entity.pdbx_description
1 polymer ?
#
loop_
_entity_poly.entity_id
_entity_poly.type
_entity_poly.pdbx_seq_one_letter_code
_entity_poly.pdbx_strand_id
1 'polypeptide(L)'
;MRVLGAAANGNVPADLVFSLLGLGMPTMAQLMLPLCLFIAILLTFGRLYAESEITVMRACGVGQRILVKVALIMSLLTAGIAAYNALWLSPWAIQKQVNMVEDAKANPTVGVLSSGQFISTNNNNVVLFIDKIKDNQIRNVYLFQMTPQKQTKPSVITAEKGELIALPNGDQVLNLKNTKRVEGTSVLPDFRITHFDEYQAYLGYQSAENTNDEVAELTLSQLIDLDSSSAKAELHWRITLILAVPLMALIAVPLSRVNPRQGRFAKILPALLLYLIYFLLQSSFKSAGSAGKLEAELLIPLVNIGFFLLAVVLNSWDSEIMYKFRYLFSKKGSAK
;
A
#
# COMPACT_ATOMS: atom_id res chain seq x y z
N MET A 1 -0.39 0.31 13.33
CA MET A 1 -0.46 -1.11 13.76
C MET A 1 0.61 -1.99 13.11
N ARG A 2 0.87 -1.91 11.80
CA ARG A 2 1.89 -2.76 11.13
C ARG A 2 3.33 -2.52 11.62
N VAL A 3 3.73 -1.27 11.87
CA VAL A 3 5.10 -0.91 12.30
C VAL A 3 5.38 -1.33 13.75
N LEU A 4 4.42 -1.14 14.66
CA LEU A 4 4.54 -1.59 16.05
C LEU A 4 4.54 -3.12 16.16
N GLY A 5 3.77 -3.82 15.30
CA GLY A 5 3.84 -5.27 15.18
C GLY A 5 5.19 -5.76 14.65
N ALA A 6 5.77 -5.06 13.66
CA ALA A 6 7.10 -5.37 13.15
C ALA A 6 8.19 -5.16 14.22
N ALA A 7 8.09 -4.11 15.04
CA ALA A 7 8.99 -3.89 16.17
C ALA A 7 8.80 -4.92 17.30
N ALA A 8 7.56 -5.34 17.57
CA ALA A 8 7.25 -6.37 18.57
C ALA A 8 7.72 -7.78 18.16
N ASN A 9 7.68 -8.07 16.85
CA ASN A 9 8.29 -9.26 16.26
C ASN A 9 9.82 -9.18 16.21
N GLY A 10 10.37 -8.05 16.66
CA GLY A 10 11.78 -7.77 16.75
C GLY A 10 12.34 -7.12 15.49
N ASN A 11 11.72 -7.24 14.31
CA ASN A 11 12.28 -6.88 12.99
C ASN A 11 12.81 -5.44 12.82
N VAL A 12 12.50 -4.53 13.75
CA VAL A 12 12.94 -3.12 13.70
C VAL A 12 13.25 -2.63 15.13
N PRO A 13 14.44 -2.03 15.38
CA PRO A 13 14.77 -1.40 16.65
C PRO A 13 13.75 -0.34 17.09
N ALA A 14 13.46 -0.27 18.40
CA ALA A 14 12.45 0.64 18.95
C ALA A 14 12.71 2.12 18.63
N ASP A 15 13.98 2.52 18.49
CA ASP A 15 14.39 3.88 18.14
C ASP A 15 14.04 4.25 16.68
N LEU A 16 14.03 3.25 15.79
CA LEU A 16 13.68 3.42 14.38
C LEU A 16 12.17 3.51 14.15
N VAL A 17 11.33 3.10 15.11
CA VAL A 17 9.86 3.08 14.97
C VAL A 17 9.30 4.48 14.70
N PHE A 18 9.76 5.50 15.43
CA PHE A 18 9.30 6.87 15.22
C PHE A 18 9.69 7.41 13.84
N SER A 19 10.91 7.10 13.38
CA SER A 19 11.39 7.51 12.06
C SER A 19 10.61 6.82 10.93
N LEU A 20 10.38 5.50 11.04
CA LEU A 20 9.57 4.74 10.08
C LEU A 20 8.11 5.23 10.04
N LEU A 21 7.52 5.58 11.19
CA LEU A 21 6.17 6.16 11.23
C LEU A 21 6.12 7.52 10.52
N GLY A 22 7.14 8.36 10.71
CA GLY A 22 7.27 9.64 10.01
C GLY A 22 7.44 9.47 8.49
N LEU A 23 8.28 8.52 8.08
CA LEU A 23 8.49 8.18 6.66
C LEU A 23 7.24 7.55 6.01
N GLY A 24 6.32 6.99 6.80
CA GLY A 24 5.01 6.54 6.31
C GLY A 24 3.96 7.66 6.15
N MET A 25 4.20 8.87 6.65
CA MET A 25 3.22 9.97 6.53
C MET A 25 2.97 10.40 5.07
N PRO A 26 3.99 10.53 4.20
CA PRO A 26 3.79 10.87 2.79
C PRO A 26 2.91 9.87 2.04
N THR A 27 3.05 8.57 2.30
CA THR A 27 2.23 7.55 1.63
C THR A 27 0.76 7.60 2.10
N MET A 28 0.52 7.90 3.38
CA MET A 28 -0.84 8.15 3.88
C MET A 28 -1.44 9.43 3.29
N ALA A 29 -0.63 10.48 3.11
CA ALA A 29 -1.07 11.75 2.57
C ALA A 29 -1.63 11.63 1.13
N GLN A 30 -1.12 10.69 0.33
CA GLN A 30 -1.61 10.44 -1.04
C GLN A 30 -3.11 10.14 -1.09
N LEU A 31 -3.63 9.35 -0.15
CA LEU A 31 -5.04 9.00 -0.08
C LEU A 31 -5.85 9.99 0.77
N MET A 32 -5.22 10.64 1.74
CA MET A 32 -5.90 11.59 2.61
C MET A 32 -6.14 12.94 1.94
N LEU A 33 -5.24 13.43 1.07
CA LEU A 33 -5.37 14.74 0.42
C LEU A 33 -6.66 14.86 -0.43
N PRO A 34 -6.97 13.92 -1.34
CA PRO A 34 -8.24 13.96 -2.09
C PRO A 34 -9.46 13.80 -1.18
N LEU A 35 -9.38 12.93 -0.16
CA LEU A 35 -10.46 12.69 0.79
C LEU A 35 -10.80 13.95 1.60
N CYS A 36 -9.79 14.62 2.15
CA CYS A 36 -9.96 15.82 2.95
C CYS A 36 -10.64 16.93 2.14
N LEU A 37 -10.18 17.17 0.90
CA LEU A 37 -10.82 18.15 0.02
C LEU A 37 -12.27 17.75 -0.31
N PHE A 38 -12.50 16.48 -0.64
CA PHE A 38 -13.82 15.95 -0.97
C PHE A 38 -14.83 16.17 0.17
N ILE A 39 -14.46 15.79 1.39
CA ILE A 39 -15.28 15.97 2.59
C ILE A 39 -15.45 17.46 2.91
N ALA A 40 -14.39 18.27 2.78
CA ALA A 40 -14.46 19.71 3.02
C ALA A 40 -15.48 20.37 2.09
N ILE A 41 -15.48 20.05 0.79
CA ILE A 41 -16.46 20.58 -0.17
C ILE A 41 -17.87 20.12 0.19
N LEU A 42 -18.06 18.83 0.52
CA LEU A 42 -19.38 18.30 0.90
C LEU A 42 -19.96 18.98 2.15
N LEU A 43 -19.14 19.16 3.18
CA LEU A 43 -19.58 19.78 4.44
C LEU A 43 -19.82 21.27 4.30
N THR A 44 -18.92 21.99 3.63
CA THR A 44 -19.04 23.45 3.44
C THR A 44 -20.22 23.78 2.54
N PHE A 45 -20.33 23.17 1.36
CA PHE A 45 -21.46 23.41 0.48
C PHE A 45 -22.76 22.83 1.07
N GLY A 46 -22.71 21.68 1.73
CA GLY A 46 -23.87 21.11 2.41
C GLY A 46 -24.42 22.04 3.51
N ARG A 47 -23.53 22.73 4.24
CA ARG A 47 -23.91 23.77 5.19
C ARG A 47 -24.55 24.97 4.50
N LEU A 48 -23.93 25.51 3.45
CA LEU A 48 -24.47 26.64 2.69
C LEU A 48 -25.82 26.31 2.02
N TYR A 49 -26.08 25.04 1.70
CA TYR A 49 -27.40 24.57 1.25
C TYR A 49 -28.41 24.50 2.40
N ALA A 50 -28.01 23.98 3.57
CA ALA A 50 -28.88 23.87 4.73
C ALA A 50 -29.28 25.24 5.31
N GLU A 51 -28.34 26.19 5.34
CA GLU A 51 -28.56 27.60 5.74
C GLU A 51 -29.23 28.43 4.62
N SER A 52 -29.60 27.79 3.50
CA SER A 52 -30.28 28.42 2.34
C SER A 52 -29.50 29.53 1.63
N GLU A 53 -28.21 29.73 1.91
CA GLU A 53 -27.36 30.73 1.24
C GLU A 53 -27.23 30.44 -0.27
N ILE A 54 -26.99 29.17 -0.65
CA ILE A 54 -26.93 28.80 -2.07
C ILE A 54 -28.29 28.94 -2.75
N THR A 55 -29.38 28.71 -2.01
CA THR A 55 -30.74 28.90 -2.54
C THR A 55 -30.99 30.37 -2.86
N VAL A 56 -30.61 31.30 -1.98
CA VAL A 56 -30.70 32.74 -2.20
C VAL A 56 -29.79 33.18 -3.35
N MET A 57 -28.55 32.72 -3.40
CA MET A 57 -27.64 33.00 -4.52
C MET A 57 -28.26 32.60 -5.87
N ARG A 58 -28.88 31.41 -5.94
CA ARG A 58 -29.58 30.97 -7.16
C ARG A 58 -30.78 31.84 -7.51
N ALA A 59 -31.53 32.35 -6.52
CA ALA A 59 -32.63 33.28 -6.74
C ALA A 59 -32.15 34.63 -7.30
N CYS A 60 -30.94 35.07 -6.94
CA CYS A 60 -30.29 36.26 -7.49
C CYS A 60 -29.60 36.04 -8.85
N GLY A 61 -29.76 34.87 -9.47
CA GLY A 61 -29.17 34.56 -10.79
C GLY A 61 -27.73 34.03 -10.76
N VAL A 62 -27.17 33.73 -9.58
CA VAL A 62 -25.84 33.12 -9.44
C VAL A 62 -25.93 31.65 -9.86
N GLY A 63 -25.34 31.33 -11.01
CA GLY A 63 -25.35 29.98 -11.56
C GLY A 63 -24.44 28.99 -10.83
N GLN A 64 -24.76 27.70 -10.95
CA GLN A 64 -23.96 26.58 -10.41
C GLN A 64 -22.49 26.59 -10.85
N ARG A 65 -22.20 27.22 -12.00
CA ARG A 65 -20.84 27.35 -12.56
C ARG A 65 -19.87 28.01 -11.58
N ILE A 66 -20.33 28.92 -10.74
CA ILE A 66 -19.48 29.58 -9.75
C ILE A 66 -19.03 28.60 -8.67
N LEU A 67 -19.93 27.74 -8.17
CA LEU A 67 -19.59 26.70 -7.19
C LEU A 67 -18.55 25.73 -7.76
N VAL A 68 -18.74 25.30 -9.02
CA VAL A 68 -17.80 24.42 -9.72
C VAL A 68 -16.45 25.10 -9.91
N LYS A 69 -16.43 26.39 -10.29
CA LYS A 69 -15.20 27.16 -10.47
C LYS A 69 -14.42 27.31 -9.15
N VAL A 70 -15.11 27.62 -8.05
CA VAL A 70 -14.47 27.72 -6.72
C VAL A 70 -13.92 26.37 -6.26
N ALA A 71 -14.69 25.29 -6.43
CA ALA A 71 -14.24 23.94 -6.12
C ALA A 71 -13.02 23.55 -6.96
N LEU A 72 -13.01 23.88 -8.26
CA LEU A 72 -11.88 23.60 -9.15
C LEU A 72 -10.62 24.38 -8.77
N ILE A 73 -10.73 25.67 -8.43
CA ILE A 73 -9.59 26.47 -7.98
C ILE A 73 -8.97 25.86 -6.71
N MET A 74 -9.79 25.51 -5.72
CA MET A 74 -9.31 24.83 -4.51
C MET A 74 -8.69 23.48 -4.82
N SER A 75 -9.29 22.71 -5.73
CA SER A 75 -8.76 21.42 -6.15
C SER A 75 -7.43 21.53 -6.87
N LEU A 76 -7.20 22.59 -7.65
CA LEU A 76 -5.94 22.81 -8.36
C LEU A 76 -4.79 23.05 -7.37
N LEU A 77 -5.05 23.84 -6.31
CA LEU A 77 -4.08 24.07 -5.24
C LEU A 77 -3.75 22.76 -4.51
N THR A 78 -4.76 21.99 -4.13
CA THR A 78 -4.56 20.68 -3.48
C THR A 78 -3.89 19.68 -4.41
N ALA A 79 -4.19 19.70 -5.71
CA ALA A 79 -3.57 18.84 -6.72
C ALA A 79 -2.08 19.17 -6.90
N GLY A 80 -1.69 20.44 -6.81
CA GLY A 80 -0.27 20.84 -6.80
C GLY A 80 0.49 20.25 -5.62
N ILE A 81 -0.11 20.29 -4.42
CA ILE A 81 0.46 19.67 -3.21
C ILE A 81 0.53 18.14 -3.36
N ALA A 82 -0.53 17.52 -3.88
CA ALA A 82 -0.58 16.08 -4.13
C ALA A 82 0.45 15.64 -5.18
N ALA A 83 0.66 16.44 -6.24
CA ALA A 83 1.68 16.19 -7.25
C ALA A 83 3.09 16.26 -6.65
N TYR A 84 3.37 17.27 -5.84
CA TYR A 84 4.64 17.37 -5.13
C TYR A 84 4.88 16.14 -4.22
N ASN A 85 3.84 15.75 -3.48
CA ASN A 85 3.89 14.60 -2.59
C ASN A 85 4.10 13.26 -3.35
N ALA A 86 3.37 13.04 -4.45
CA ALA A 86 3.41 11.79 -5.20
C ALA A 86 4.68 11.63 -6.04
N LEU A 87 5.22 12.72 -6.59
CA LEU A 87 6.36 12.66 -7.52
C LEU A 87 7.72 12.69 -6.82
N TRP A 88 7.86 13.45 -5.72
CA TRP A 88 9.14 13.61 -5.04
C TRP A 88 9.14 13.09 -3.60
N LEU A 89 8.16 13.49 -2.79
CA LEU A 89 8.20 13.20 -1.35
C LEU A 89 7.99 11.70 -1.05
N SER A 90 7.07 11.06 -1.76
CA SER A 90 6.76 9.64 -1.55
C SER A 90 7.91 8.72 -1.97
N PRO A 91 8.50 8.83 -3.18
CA PRO A 91 9.62 7.95 -3.55
C PRO A 91 10.81 8.14 -2.61
N TRP A 92 11.13 9.39 -2.25
CA TRP A 92 12.18 9.69 -1.29
C TRP A 92 11.93 9.04 0.08
N ALA A 93 10.69 9.11 0.58
CA ALA A 93 10.34 8.55 1.88
C ALA A 93 10.37 7.01 1.87
N ILE A 94 9.87 6.38 0.81
CA ILE A 94 9.90 4.92 0.66
C ILE A 94 11.35 4.44 0.53
N GLN A 95 12.17 5.08 -0.30
CA GLN A 95 13.57 4.73 -0.47
C GLN A 95 14.35 4.88 0.85
N LYS A 96 14.12 5.97 1.59
CA LYS A 96 14.78 6.14 2.90
C LYS A 96 14.31 5.10 3.92
N GLN A 97 13.04 4.72 3.87
CA GLN A 97 12.50 3.67 4.73
C GLN A 97 13.13 2.30 4.42
N VAL A 98 13.29 1.96 3.14
CA VAL A 98 13.89 0.70 2.70
C VAL A 98 15.35 0.63 3.10
N ASN A 99 16.14 1.68 2.80
CA ASN A 99 17.54 1.75 3.22
C ASN A 99 17.69 1.62 4.75
N MET A 100 16.83 2.28 5.55
CA MET A 100 16.88 2.15 7.01
C MET A 100 16.59 0.72 7.49
N VAL A 101 15.64 0.03 6.83
CA VAL A 101 15.32 -1.37 7.17
C VAL A 101 16.44 -2.31 6.73
N GLU A 102 17.05 -2.06 5.58
CA GLU A 102 18.20 -2.83 5.08
C GLU A 102 19.43 -2.63 5.97
N ASP A 103 19.77 -1.39 6.33
CA ASP A 103 20.88 -1.07 7.24
C ASP A 103 20.68 -1.74 8.62
N ALA A 104 19.44 -1.75 9.13
CA ALA A 104 19.10 -2.41 10.39
C ALA A 104 19.20 -3.94 10.30
N LYS A 105 18.92 -4.53 9.13
CA LYS A 105 19.11 -5.96 8.87
C LYS A 105 20.57 -6.34 8.65
N ALA A 106 21.35 -5.47 8.02
CA ALA A 106 22.75 -5.68 7.64
C ALA A 106 23.73 -5.45 8.80
N ASN A 107 23.34 -4.69 9.83
CA ASN A 107 24.05 -4.57 11.10
C ASN A 107 23.25 -5.26 12.23
N PRO A 108 23.40 -6.59 12.43
CA PRO A 108 22.73 -7.33 13.50
C PRO A 108 23.19 -6.96 14.91
N THR A 109 24.02 -5.92 15.07
CA THR A 109 24.49 -5.45 16.38
C THR A 109 23.33 -4.97 17.27
N VAL A 110 22.14 -4.73 16.71
CA VAL A 110 21.00 -4.17 17.46
C VAL A 110 19.69 -4.89 17.13
N GLY A 111 19.50 -6.12 17.66
CA GLY A 111 18.31 -6.97 17.45
C GLY A 111 18.34 -7.57 16.04
N VAL A 112 17.99 -8.82 15.75
CA VAL A 112 16.65 -9.38 15.84
C VAL A 112 16.74 -10.89 15.59
N LEU A 113 17.08 -11.65 16.61
CA LEU A 113 16.57 -13.00 16.74
C LEU A 113 15.90 -12.98 18.10
N SER A 114 14.58 -13.06 18.15
CA SER A 114 13.86 -13.07 19.43
C SER A 114 14.20 -14.38 20.13
N SER A 115 15.01 -14.33 21.18
CA SER A 115 15.33 -15.50 22.00
C SER A 115 14.03 -16.13 22.54
N GLY A 116 13.90 -17.44 22.43
CA GLY A 116 12.73 -18.18 22.89
C GLY A 116 11.56 -18.25 21.90
N GLN A 117 11.74 -17.84 20.64
CA GLN A 117 10.71 -17.95 19.60
C GLN A 117 11.14 -18.92 18.48
N PHE A 118 10.15 -19.59 17.88
CA PHE A 118 10.33 -20.39 16.67
C PHE A 118 10.18 -19.51 15.44
N ILE A 119 11.25 -19.39 14.64
CA ILE A 119 11.29 -18.60 13.42
C ILE A 119 11.23 -19.57 12.24
N SER A 120 10.16 -19.53 11.45
CA SER A 120 10.05 -20.31 10.21
C SER A 120 10.48 -19.47 9.00
N THR A 121 11.14 -20.13 8.04
CA THR A 121 11.34 -19.56 6.70
C THR A 121 10.00 -19.51 5.94
N ASN A 122 9.80 -18.57 5.00
CA ASN A 122 8.56 -18.43 4.22
C ASN A 122 8.12 -19.73 3.51
N ASN A 123 9.06 -20.61 3.15
CA ASN A 123 8.76 -21.91 2.55
C ASN A 123 8.38 -22.99 3.58
N ASN A 124 8.28 -22.66 4.87
CA ASN A 124 8.00 -23.53 6.01
C ASN A 124 8.88 -24.80 6.12
N ASN A 125 9.95 -24.87 5.33
CA ASN A 125 10.83 -26.04 5.23
C ASN A 125 11.85 -26.11 6.37
N VAL A 126 12.20 -24.95 6.94
CA VAL A 126 13.19 -24.78 8.00
C VAL A 126 12.59 -23.95 9.14
N VAL A 127 12.65 -24.48 10.36
CA VAL A 127 12.29 -23.77 11.59
C VAL A 127 13.54 -23.63 12.45
N LEU A 128 13.85 -22.41 12.84
CA LEU A 128 14.98 -22.06 13.71
C LEU A 128 14.45 -21.69 15.10
N PHE A 129 15.05 -22.26 16.14
CA PHE A 129 14.80 -21.89 17.53
C PHE A 129 16.13 -21.58 18.21
N ILE A 130 16.12 -20.49 18.98
CA ILE A 130 17.29 -19.96 19.66
C ILE A 130 16.92 -19.71 21.12
N ASP A 131 17.62 -20.35 22.05
CA ASP A 131 17.37 -20.20 23.49
C ASP A 131 17.93 -18.87 24.02
N LYS A 132 19.21 -18.58 23.80
CA LYS A 132 19.88 -17.40 24.37
C LYS A 132 20.78 -16.70 23.36
N ILE A 133 20.73 -15.37 23.38
CA ILE A 133 21.59 -14.52 22.55
C ILE A 133 22.32 -13.56 23.47
N LYS A 134 23.64 -13.48 23.32
CA LYS A 134 24.50 -12.56 24.06
C LYS A 134 25.65 -12.10 23.17
N ASP A 135 25.75 -10.79 22.93
CA ASP A 135 26.88 -10.15 22.22
C ASP A 135 27.25 -10.84 20.90
N ASN A 136 26.26 -11.06 20.02
CA ASN A 136 26.37 -11.78 18.73
C ASN A 136 26.68 -13.29 18.81
N GLN A 137 26.80 -13.85 20.01
CA GLN A 137 26.88 -15.29 20.24
C GLN A 137 25.50 -15.86 20.58
N ILE A 138 25.13 -16.89 19.85
CA ILE A 138 23.89 -17.63 20.02
C ILE A 138 24.20 -18.92 20.77
N ARG A 139 23.37 -19.30 21.74
CA ARG A 139 23.52 -20.56 22.48
C ARG A 139 22.28 -21.41 22.35
N ASN A 140 22.49 -22.73 22.29
CA ASN A 140 21.44 -23.75 22.11
C ASN A 140 20.54 -23.44 20.91
N VAL A 141 21.12 -23.61 19.72
CA VAL A 141 20.41 -23.44 18.44
C VAL A 141 19.79 -24.77 18.03
N TYR A 142 18.53 -24.74 17.64
CA TYR A 142 17.82 -25.88 17.07
C TYR A 142 17.30 -25.49 15.69
N LEU A 143 17.62 -26.29 14.69
CA LEU A 143 17.18 -26.09 13.32
C LEU A 143 16.46 -27.36 12.87
N PHE A 144 15.17 -27.23 12.60
CA PHE A 144 14.30 -28.31 12.14
C PHE A 144 14.11 -28.19 10.63
N GLN A 145 14.49 -29.20 9.87
CA GLN A 145 14.22 -29.31 8.44
C GLN A 145 13.10 -30.34 8.25
N MET A 146 11.88 -29.87 8.01
CA MET A 146 10.69 -30.73 7.98
C MET A 146 10.41 -31.33 6.58
N THR A 147 10.86 -30.66 5.52
CA THR A 147 10.58 -31.07 4.13
C THR A 147 11.73 -31.89 3.56
N PRO A 148 11.46 -33.09 3.01
CA PRO A 148 12.48 -33.87 2.34
C PRO A 148 12.94 -33.17 1.05
N GLN A 149 14.16 -32.64 1.04
CA GLN A 149 14.73 -32.00 -0.13
C GLN A 149 15.59 -33.00 -0.90
N LYS A 150 15.26 -33.26 -2.17
CA LYS A 150 16.04 -34.08 -3.13
C LYS A 150 16.80 -35.25 -2.46
N GLN A 151 16.07 -36.16 -1.82
CA GLN A 151 16.55 -37.40 -1.16
C GLN A 151 17.04 -37.31 0.30
N THR A 152 16.99 -36.16 0.97
CA THR A 152 17.31 -36.08 2.41
C THR A 152 16.06 -36.26 3.26
N LYS A 153 16.12 -37.13 4.28
CA LYS A 153 15.07 -37.27 5.30
C LYS A 153 14.93 -35.98 6.13
N PRO A 154 13.80 -35.79 6.83
CA PRO A 154 13.69 -34.74 7.84
C PRO A 154 14.87 -34.80 8.80
N SER A 155 15.41 -33.64 9.15
CA SER A 155 16.58 -33.56 10.01
C SER A 155 16.42 -32.51 11.09
N VAL A 156 16.99 -32.80 12.25
CA VAL A 156 17.10 -31.88 13.37
C VAL A 156 18.58 -31.63 13.61
N ILE A 157 18.97 -30.38 13.53
CA ILE A 157 20.33 -29.92 13.80
C ILE A 157 20.30 -29.19 15.14
N THR A 158 21.14 -29.60 16.07
CA THR A 158 21.31 -28.94 17.37
C THR A 158 22.75 -28.48 17.51
N ALA A 159 22.96 -27.25 17.96
CA ALA A 159 24.29 -26.70 18.18
C ALA A 159 24.38 -25.99 19.53
N GLU A 160 25.51 -26.14 20.21
CA GLU A 160 25.75 -25.52 21.51
C GLU A 160 26.01 -24.01 21.37
N LYS A 161 26.80 -23.63 20.36
CA LYS A 161 27.19 -22.24 20.09
C LYS A 161 26.98 -21.93 18.60
N GLY A 162 26.50 -20.73 18.32
CA GLY A 162 26.32 -20.21 16.98
C GLY A 162 26.76 -18.76 16.88
N GLU A 163 27.18 -18.36 15.70
CA GLU A 163 27.53 -16.98 15.35
C GLU A 163 26.90 -16.64 14.01
N LEU A 164 26.21 -15.51 13.94
CA LEU A 164 25.62 -15.00 12.70
C LEU A 164 26.62 -14.04 12.05
N ILE A 165 26.99 -14.34 10.82
CA ILE A 165 27.92 -13.53 10.01
C ILE A 165 27.15 -13.01 8.80
N ALA A 166 27.06 -11.69 8.68
CA ALA A 166 26.57 -11.04 7.46
C ALA A 166 27.71 -10.95 6.44
N LEU A 167 27.47 -11.43 5.22
CA LEU A 167 28.42 -11.29 4.11
C LEU A 167 28.25 -9.91 3.45
N PRO A 168 29.30 -9.38 2.79
CA PRO A 168 29.24 -8.12 2.05
C PRO A 168 28.16 -8.08 0.94
N ASN A 169 27.70 -9.25 0.50
CA ASN A 169 26.67 -9.40 -0.52
C ASN A 169 25.23 -9.33 0.05
N GLY A 170 25.07 -9.11 1.36
CA GLY A 170 23.77 -9.12 2.05
C GLY A 170 23.28 -10.50 2.50
N ASP A 171 23.94 -11.57 2.07
CA ASP A 171 23.68 -12.94 2.54
C ASP A 171 24.04 -13.14 4.02
N GLN A 172 23.30 -14.01 4.70
CA GLN A 172 23.57 -14.35 6.09
C GLN A 172 24.09 -15.78 6.19
N VAL A 173 25.21 -15.98 6.90
CA VAL A 173 25.74 -17.30 7.20
C VAL A 173 25.69 -17.51 8.70
N LEU A 174 25.11 -18.64 9.09
CA LEU A 174 25.07 -19.07 10.48
C LEU A 174 26.16 -20.11 10.69
N ASN A 175 27.21 -19.72 11.42
CA ASN A 175 28.28 -20.61 11.80
C ASN A 175 27.94 -21.29 13.13
N LEU A 176 27.84 -22.62 13.14
CA LEU A 176 27.43 -23.41 14.30
C LEU A 176 28.59 -24.29 14.76
N LYS A 177 28.93 -24.23 16.04
CA LYS A 177 29.99 -25.02 16.67
C LYS A 177 29.41 -26.10 17.56
N ASN A 178 30.08 -27.26 17.58
CA ASN A 178 29.66 -28.45 18.32
C ASN A 178 28.23 -28.85 17.95
N THR A 179 28.07 -29.22 16.67
CA THR A 179 26.78 -29.44 16.03
C THR A 179 26.48 -30.92 15.92
N LYS A 180 25.27 -31.32 16.29
CA LYS A 180 24.74 -32.68 16.12
C LYS A 180 23.58 -32.63 15.14
N ARG A 181 23.69 -33.36 14.04
CA ARG A 181 22.64 -33.53 13.04
C ARG A 181 22.05 -34.92 13.15
N VAL A 182 20.75 -34.98 13.46
CA VAL A 182 19.98 -36.23 13.54
C VAL A 182 19.03 -36.25 12.36
N GLU A 183 19.23 -37.18 11.44
CA GLU A 183 18.34 -37.41 10.31
C GLU A 183 17.56 -38.69 10.53
N GLY A 184 16.26 -38.66 10.27
CA GLY A 184 15.41 -39.83 10.47
C GLY A 184 13.94 -39.49 10.28
N THR A 185 13.09 -40.51 10.33
CA THR A 185 11.64 -40.34 10.29
C THR A 185 11.05 -41.14 11.44
N SER A 186 9.98 -40.66 12.08
CA SER A 186 9.39 -41.36 13.23
C SER A 186 8.84 -42.77 12.89
N VAL A 187 8.77 -43.12 11.60
CA VAL A 187 8.16 -44.36 11.09
C VAL A 187 9.17 -45.51 10.95
N LEU A 188 10.45 -45.21 10.67
CA LEU A 188 11.51 -46.22 10.53
C LEU A 188 12.65 -45.92 11.52
N PRO A 189 13.22 -46.93 12.20
CA PRO A 189 14.33 -46.76 13.14
C PRO A 189 15.68 -46.58 12.44
N ASP A 190 15.73 -45.84 11.33
CA ASP A 190 16.89 -45.68 10.46
C ASP A 190 17.54 -44.30 10.62
N PHE A 191 17.89 -43.98 11.87
CA PHE A 191 18.48 -42.71 12.26
C PHE A 191 19.96 -42.61 11.87
N ARG A 192 20.32 -41.49 11.25
CA ARG A 192 21.72 -41.11 10.99
C ARG A 192 22.09 -39.96 11.92
N ILE A 193 23.04 -40.21 12.82
CA ILE A 193 23.56 -39.21 13.76
C ILE A 193 24.95 -38.80 13.29
N THR A 194 25.11 -37.53 12.92
CA THR A 194 26.40 -36.97 12.49
C THR A 194 26.83 -35.88 13.47
N HIS A 195 28.08 -35.94 13.91
CA HIS A 195 28.69 -34.88 14.73
C HIS A 195 29.59 -34.04 13.83
N PHE A 196 29.44 -32.72 13.91
CA PHE A 196 30.25 -31.74 13.21
C PHE A 196 30.85 -30.79 14.24
N ASP A 197 32.17 -30.60 14.20
CA ASP A 197 32.84 -29.62 15.05
C ASP A 197 32.43 -28.19 14.66
N GLU A 198 32.33 -27.95 13.35
CA GLU A 198 31.87 -26.69 12.75
C GLU A 198 30.91 -26.99 11.59
N TYR A 199 29.79 -26.27 11.56
CA TYR A 199 28.76 -26.42 10.55
C TYR A 199 28.27 -25.04 10.12
N GLN A 200 28.51 -24.69 8.86
CA GLN A 200 28.03 -23.43 8.28
C GLN A 200 26.72 -23.67 7.55
N ALA A 201 25.65 -23.08 8.07
CA ALA A 201 24.36 -23.04 7.39
C ALA A 201 24.26 -21.74 6.60
N TYR A 202 24.07 -21.86 5.29
CA TYR A 202 23.76 -20.73 4.44
C TYR A 202 22.28 -20.36 4.61
N LEU A 203 22.02 -19.27 5.32
CA LEU A 203 20.71 -18.64 5.39
C LEU A 203 20.66 -17.66 4.21
N GLY A 204 20.36 -18.18 3.02
CA GLY A 204 20.40 -17.36 1.80
C GLY A 204 19.62 -16.06 1.94
N TYR A 205 20.03 -15.04 1.19
CA TYR A 205 19.37 -13.74 1.15
C TYR A 205 17.87 -13.88 0.93
N GLN A 206 17.09 -13.66 2.00
CA GLN A 206 15.66 -13.45 1.88
C GLN A 206 15.45 -11.97 1.55
N SER A 207 15.62 -11.63 0.27
CA SER A 207 14.84 -10.53 -0.28
C SER A 207 13.40 -10.88 0.06
N ALA A 208 12.74 -10.09 0.91
CA ALA A 208 11.30 -10.19 0.99
C ALA A 208 10.83 -9.97 -0.44
N GLU A 209 10.34 -11.02 -1.09
CA GLU A 209 9.94 -11.05 -2.50
C GLU A 209 8.66 -10.20 -2.64
N ASN A 210 8.83 -8.89 -2.45
CA ASN A 210 7.85 -7.84 -2.61
C ASN A 210 8.32 -7.00 -3.80
N THR A 211 8.36 -7.61 -4.98
CA THR A 211 8.57 -6.90 -6.26
C THR A 211 7.58 -5.75 -6.49
N ASN A 212 6.46 -5.72 -5.75
CA ASN A 212 5.52 -4.60 -5.72
C ASN A 212 6.01 -3.39 -4.91
N ASP A 213 6.83 -3.58 -3.87
CA ASP A 213 7.36 -2.49 -3.05
C ASP A 213 8.57 -1.84 -3.73
N GLU A 214 9.42 -2.62 -4.40
CA GLU A 214 10.62 -2.13 -5.12
C GLU A 214 10.27 -1.11 -6.21
N VAL A 215 9.18 -1.32 -6.95
CA VAL A 215 8.76 -0.39 -8.02
C VAL A 215 8.22 0.93 -7.45
N ALA A 216 7.68 0.91 -6.23
CA ALA A 216 7.20 2.11 -5.55
C ALA A 216 8.35 3.00 -5.04
N GLU A 217 9.56 2.47 -4.87
CA GLU A 217 10.77 3.22 -4.52
C GLU A 217 11.30 4.05 -5.69
N LEU A 218 11.04 3.62 -6.92
CA LEU A 218 11.61 4.23 -8.11
C LEU A 218 11.16 5.69 -8.28
N THR A 219 12.12 6.51 -8.70
CA THR A 219 11.88 7.89 -9.11
C THR A 219 11.12 7.95 -10.43
N LEU A 220 10.47 9.08 -10.72
CA LEU A 220 9.68 9.24 -11.94
C LEU A 220 10.49 8.96 -13.21
N SER A 221 11.76 9.39 -13.28
CA SER A 221 12.63 9.15 -14.42
C SER A 221 12.92 7.66 -14.61
N GLN A 222 13.25 6.95 -13.53
CA GLN A 222 13.50 5.51 -13.57
C GLN A 222 12.24 4.72 -13.96
N LEU A 223 11.05 5.17 -13.55
CA LEU A 223 9.77 4.56 -13.92
C LEU A 223 9.44 4.70 -15.41
N ILE A 224 9.88 5.80 -16.05
CA ILE A 224 9.66 6.04 -17.47
C ILE A 224 10.62 5.20 -18.32
N ASP A 225 11.87 5.04 -17.87
CA ASP A 225 12.88 4.27 -18.60
C ASP A 225 12.65 2.75 -18.50
N LEU A 226 11.94 2.28 -17.47
CA LEU A 226 11.71 0.86 -17.23
C LEU A 226 10.43 0.38 -17.93
N ASP A 227 10.58 -0.38 -19.02
CA ASP A 227 9.45 -0.96 -19.78
C ASP A 227 8.90 -2.25 -19.13
N SER A 228 8.51 -2.15 -17.86
CA SER A 228 7.86 -3.24 -17.13
C SER A 228 6.38 -2.93 -16.87
N SER A 229 5.52 -3.96 -16.90
CA SER A 229 4.09 -3.80 -16.60
C SER A 229 3.85 -3.20 -15.21
N SER A 230 4.69 -3.57 -14.23
CA SER A 230 4.61 -3.02 -12.87
C SER A 230 4.99 -1.54 -12.81
N ALA A 231 6.05 -1.12 -13.53
CA ALA A 231 6.44 0.29 -13.61
C ALA A 231 5.36 1.16 -14.27
N LYS A 232 4.75 0.68 -15.36
CA LYS A 232 3.63 1.37 -16.00
C LYS A 232 2.44 1.51 -15.06
N ALA A 233 2.07 0.44 -14.35
CA ALA A 233 0.98 0.46 -13.37
C ALA A 233 1.22 1.49 -12.25
N GLU A 234 2.45 1.57 -11.74
CA GLU A 234 2.85 2.54 -10.71
C GLU A 234 2.81 3.98 -11.24
N LEU A 235 3.29 4.22 -12.46
CA LEU A 235 3.22 5.53 -13.11
C LEU A 235 1.77 6.00 -13.24
N HIS A 236 0.89 5.15 -13.79
CA HIS A 236 -0.52 5.48 -13.92
C HIS A 236 -1.23 5.65 -12.58
N TRP A 237 -0.81 4.91 -11.55
CA TRP A 237 -1.28 5.10 -10.18
C TRP A 237 -0.92 6.49 -9.64
N ARG A 238 0.32 6.95 -9.80
CA ARG A 238 0.76 8.29 -9.35
C ARG A 238 0.01 9.41 -10.09
N ILE A 239 -0.18 9.28 -11.40
CA ILE A 239 -0.99 10.22 -12.18
C ILE A 239 -2.44 10.23 -11.68
N THR A 240 -2.99 9.05 -11.38
CA THR A 240 -4.35 8.90 -10.86
C THR A 240 -4.52 9.60 -9.53
N LEU A 241 -3.55 9.51 -8.61
CA LEU A 241 -3.61 10.22 -7.32
C LEU A 241 -3.71 11.74 -7.49
N ILE A 242 -2.99 12.30 -8.46
CA ILE A 242 -3.02 13.73 -8.77
C ILE A 242 -4.36 14.12 -9.43
N LEU A 243 -4.80 13.32 -10.41
CA LEU A 243 -6.04 13.54 -11.16
C LEU A 243 -7.31 13.30 -10.30
N ALA A 244 -7.22 12.45 -9.29
CA ALA A 244 -8.31 12.16 -8.36
C ALA A 244 -8.77 13.42 -7.61
N VAL A 245 -7.86 14.35 -7.32
CA VAL A 245 -8.19 15.58 -6.58
C VAL A 245 -9.23 16.45 -7.30
N PRO A 246 -8.98 16.94 -8.54
CA PRO A 246 -9.98 17.72 -9.28
C PRO A 246 -11.22 16.90 -9.65
N LEU A 247 -11.05 15.61 -9.94
CA LEU A 247 -12.16 14.72 -10.28
C LEU A 247 -13.14 14.56 -9.11
N MET A 248 -12.62 14.29 -7.91
CA MET A 248 -13.44 14.18 -6.69
C MET A 248 -14.07 15.53 -6.32
N ALA A 249 -13.34 16.63 -6.46
CA ALA A 249 -13.92 17.96 -6.25
C ALA A 249 -15.12 18.21 -7.18
N LEU A 250 -15.04 17.80 -8.45
CA LEU A 250 -16.11 17.98 -9.44
C LEU A 250 -17.34 17.11 -9.11
N ILE A 251 -17.13 15.89 -8.61
CA ILE A 251 -18.20 14.99 -8.14
C ILE A 251 -18.84 15.50 -6.84
N ALA A 252 -18.05 16.10 -5.94
CA ALA A 252 -18.54 16.60 -4.66
C ALA A 252 -19.58 17.71 -4.80
N VAL A 253 -19.42 18.61 -5.79
CA VAL A 253 -20.31 19.77 -5.96
C VAL A 253 -21.79 19.40 -6.17
N PRO A 254 -22.17 18.50 -7.09
CA PRO A 254 -23.57 18.08 -7.23
C PRO A 254 -24.05 17.20 -6.07
N LEU A 255 -23.16 16.42 -5.45
CA LEU A 255 -23.53 15.56 -4.32
C LEU A 255 -23.74 16.33 -3.01
N SER A 256 -23.15 17.52 -2.85
CA SER A 256 -23.33 18.36 -1.66
C SER A 256 -24.72 18.99 -1.55
N ARG A 257 -25.52 18.94 -2.63
CA ARG A 257 -26.88 19.49 -2.68
C ARG A 257 -27.81 18.74 -1.75
N VAL A 258 -28.04 19.27 -0.55
CA VAL A 258 -28.98 18.70 0.43
C VAL A 258 -30.23 19.55 0.50
N ASN A 259 -31.39 18.91 0.64
CA ASN A 259 -32.61 19.63 0.99
C ASN A 259 -32.51 20.08 2.46
N PRO A 260 -32.98 21.29 2.83
CA PRO A 260 -32.94 21.76 4.22
C PRO A 260 -33.57 20.78 5.24
N ARG A 261 -34.49 19.93 4.79
CA ARG A 261 -35.19 18.91 5.59
C ARG A 261 -34.46 17.57 5.76
N GLN A 262 -33.41 17.31 4.99
CA GLN A 262 -32.70 16.01 5.01
C GLN A 262 -31.50 16.00 5.98
N GLY A 263 -31.09 17.16 6.50
CA GLY A 263 -29.93 17.27 7.38
C GLY A 263 -28.60 17.27 6.61
N ARG A 264 -27.60 17.96 7.17
CA ARG A 264 -26.32 18.25 6.48
C ARG A 264 -25.50 17.00 6.10
N PHE A 265 -25.77 15.85 6.72
CA PHE A 265 -25.03 14.61 6.50
C PHE A 265 -25.70 13.62 5.54
N ALA A 266 -26.93 13.88 5.07
CA ALA A 266 -27.73 12.91 4.31
C ALA A 266 -27.04 12.35 3.06
N LYS A 267 -26.24 13.18 2.38
CA LYS A 267 -25.55 12.79 1.15
C LYS A 267 -24.07 12.43 1.32
N ILE A 268 -23.56 12.47 2.56
CA ILE A 268 -22.16 12.12 2.81
C ILE A 268 -21.92 10.63 2.64
N LEU A 269 -22.85 9.78 3.11
CA LEU A 269 -22.71 8.33 2.97
C LEU A 269 -22.61 7.87 1.50
N PRO A 270 -23.54 8.23 0.59
CA PRO A 270 -23.40 7.84 -0.82
C PRO A 270 -22.18 8.47 -1.49
N ALA A 271 -21.78 9.68 -1.10
CA ALA A 271 -20.56 10.32 -1.61
C ALA A 271 -19.30 9.55 -1.20
N LEU A 272 -19.22 9.13 0.06
CA LEU A 272 -18.11 8.37 0.61
C LEU A 272 -18.05 6.96 0.00
N LEU A 273 -19.20 6.32 -0.24
CA LEU A 273 -19.26 5.06 -0.98
C LEU A 273 -18.71 5.22 -2.40
N LEU A 274 -19.07 6.29 -3.11
CA LEU A 274 -18.56 6.54 -4.46
C LEU A 274 -17.05 6.77 -4.45
N TYR A 275 -16.53 7.53 -3.46
CA TYR A 275 -15.09 7.70 -3.24
C TYR A 275 -14.39 6.36 -2.99
N LEU A 276 -14.96 5.53 -2.12
CA LEU A 276 -14.42 4.21 -1.78
C LEU A 276 -14.42 3.29 -3.00
N ILE A 277 -15.49 3.28 -3.79
CA ILE A 277 -15.57 2.51 -5.04
C ILE A 277 -14.45 2.95 -5.99
N TYR A 278 -14.24 4.25 -6.19
CA TYR A 278 -13.17 4.75 -7.05
C TYR A 278 -11.79 4.26 -6.62
N PHE A 279 -11.43 4.43 -5.35
CA PHE A 279 -10.11 4.05 -4.85
C PHE A 279 -9.92 2.53 -4.79
N LEU A 280 -10.96 1.76 -4.48
CA LEU A 280 -10.90 0.29 -4.54
C LEU A 280 -10.71 -0.20 -5.97
N LEU A 281 -11.41 0.39 -6.94
CA LEU A 281 -11.27 0.03 -8.35
C LEU A 281 -9.84 0.31 -8.84
N GLN A 282 -9.29 1.49 -8.52
CA GLN A 282 -7.93 1.81 -8.92
C GLN A 282 -6.86 1.00 -8.20
N SER A 283 -7.03 0.71 -6.91
CA SER A 283 -6.12 -0.16 -6.17
C SER A 283 -6.14 -1.59 -6.73
N SER A 284 -7.34 -2.09 -7.07
CA SER A 284 -7.52 -3.40 -7.70
C SER A 284 -6.83 -3.46 -9.07
N PHE A 285 -7.01 -2.45 -9.92
CA PHE A 285 -6.34 -2.42 -11.23
C PHE A 285 -4.84 -2.22 -11.15
N LYS A 286 -4.34 -1.44 -10.19
CA LYS A 286 -2.91 -1.36 -9.91
C LYS A 286 -2.34 -2.74 -9.57
N SER A 287 -2.97 -3.44 -8.63
CA SER A 287 -2.56 -4.77 -8.18
C SER A 287 -2.62 -5.83 -9.30
N ALA A 288 -3.69 -5.82 -10.09
CA ALA A 288 -3.82 -6.73 -11.23
C ALA A 288 -2.82 -6.40 -12.38
N GLY A 289 -2.51 -5.12 -12.55
CA GLY A 289 -1.54 -4.61 -13.52
C GLY A 289 -0.09 -4.94 -13.14
N SER A 290 0.27 -4.84 -11.86
CA SER A 290 1.60 -5.24 -11.39
C SER A 290 1.83 -6.74 -11.46
N ALA A 291 0.76 -7.55 -11.30
CA ALA A 291 0.79 -8.99 -11.50
C ALA A 291 0.88 -9.42 -12.99
N GLY A 292 0.89 -8.48 -13.95
CA GLY A 292 0.99 -8.77 -15.38
C GLY A 292 -0.24 -9.44 -15.99
N LYS A 293 -1.37 -9.50 -15.26
CA LYS A 293 -2.61 -10.16 -15.73
C LYS A 293 -3.46 -9.28 -16.64
N LEU A 294 -3.29 -7.95 -16.55
CA LEU A 294 -4.07 -6.96 -17.28
C LEU A 294 -3.16 -5.83 -17.77
N GLU A 295 -3.50 -5.26 -18.92
CA GLU A 295 -2.87 -4.04 -19.44
C GLU A 295 -3.25 -2.85 -18.56
N ALA A 296 -2.41 -2.58 -17.55
CA ALA A 296 -2.58 -1.47 -16.61
C ALA A 296 -2.67 -0.10 -17.31
N GLU A 297 -2.02 0.00 -18.47
CA GLU A 297 -1.96 1.18 -19.32
C GLU A 297 -3.34 1.60 -19.85
N LEU A 298 -4.24 0.66 -20.11
CA LEU A 298 -5.58 0.96 -20.60
C LEU A 298 -6.60 1.14 -19.47
N LEU A 299 -6.59 0.24 -18.48
CA LEU A 299 -7.66 0.16 -17.48
C LEU A 299 -7.63 1.31 -16.47
N ILE A 300 -6.46 1.71 -15.98
CA ILE A 300 -6.37 2.77 -14.97
C ILE A 300 -6.88 4.11 -15.54
N PRO A 301 -6.45 4.56 -16.74
CA PRO A 301 -7.02 5.75 -17.38
C PRO A 301 -8.50 5.60 -17.72
N LEU A 302 -8.96 4.42 -18.14
CA LEU A 302 -10.38 4.18 -18.45
C LEU A 302 -11.29 4.46 -17.25
N VAL A 303 -10.88 4.07 -16.04
CA VAL A 303 -11.62 4.39 -14.81
C VAL A 303 -11.69 5.89 -14.57
N ASN A 304 -10.57 6.60 -14.74
CA ASN A 304 -10.55 8.05 -14.57
C ASN A 304 -11.48 8.74 -15.58
N ILE A 305 -11.48 8.30 -16.83
CA ILE A 305 -12.38 8.81 -17.87
C ILE A 305 -13.83 8.50 -17.50
N GLY A 306 -14.13 7.28 -17.04
CA GLY A 306 -15.48 6.88 -16.61
C GLY A 306 -16.02 7.75 -15.48
N PHE A 307 -15.22 7.99 -14.44
CA PHE A 307 -15.62 8.88 -13.35
C PHE A 307 -15.67 10.35 -13.77
N PHE A 308 -14.81 10.79 -14.70
CA PHE A 308 -14.88 12.14 -15.25
C PHE A 308 -16.18 12.36 -16.01
N LEU A 309 -16.58 11.40 -16.86
CA LEU A 309 -17.87 11.42 -17.55
C LEU A 309 -19.03 11.44 -16.55
N LEU A 310 -18.98 10.61 -15.52
CA LEU A 310 -19.97 10.61 -14.44
C LEU A 310 -20.05 12.00 -13.77
N ALA A 311 -18.90 12.62 -13.48
CA ALA A 311 -18.82 13.93 -12.86
C ALA A 311 -19.43 15.02 -13.76
N VAL A 312 -19.17 14.98 -15.07
CA VAL A 312 -19.75 15.88 -16.07
C VAL A 312 -21.27 15.67 -16.18
N VAL A 313 -21.74 14.42 -16.22
CA VAL A 313 -23.17 14.08 -16.26
C VAL A 313 -23.89 14.60 -15.01
N LEU A 314 -23.33 14.40 -13.82
CA LEU A 314 -23.90 14.89 -12.57
C LEU A 314 -23.99 16.42 -12.50
N ASN A 315 -22.97 17.13 -13.00
CA ASN A 315 -22.98 18.60 -13.01
C ASN A 315 -23.89 19.19 -14.10
N SER A 316 -24.01 18.49 -15.24
CA SER A 316 -24.86 18.91 -16.36
C SER A 316 -26.32 18.48 -16.22
N TRP A 317 -26.69 17.75 -15.16
CA TRP A 317 -28.04 17.22 -14.95
C TRP A 317 -29.15 18.28 -15.00
N ASP A 318 -28.89 19.48 -14.47
CA ASP A 318 -29.84 20.60 -14.47
C ASP A 318 -29.68 21.55 -15.68
N SER A 319 -28.80 21.22 -16.64
CA SER A 319 -28.61 22.03 -17.83
C SER A 319 -29.73 21.82 -18.85
N GLU A 320 -29.99 22.82 -19.69
CA GLU A 320 -30.97 22.72 -20.77
C GLU A 320 -30.69 21.56 -21.75
N ILE A 321 -29.41 21.20 -21.92
CA ILE A 321 -28.98 20.10 -22.79
C ILE A 321 -29.50 18.78 -22.25
N MET A 322 -29.31 18.51 -20.95
CA MET A 322 -29.79 17.28 -20.33
C MET A 322 -31.31 17.26 -20.22
N TYR A 323 -31.95 18.42 -20.02
CA TYR A 323 -33.40 18.53 -20.08
C TYR A 323 -33.95 18.13 -21.46
N LYS A 324 -33.34 18.63 -22.56
CA LYS A 324 -33.69 18.20 -23.93
C LYS A 324 -33.44 16.71 -24.14
N PHE A 325 -32.34 16.17 -23.63
CA PHE A 325 -32.01 14.74 -23.72
C PHE A 325 -33.05 13.86 -23.00
N ARG A 326 -33.45 14.24 -21.78
CA ARG A 326 -34.50 13.57 -20.99
C ARG A 326 -35.86 13.69 -21.66
N TYR A 327 -36.19 14.85 -22.21
CA TYR A 327 -37.44 15.07 -22.95
C TYR A 327 -37.50 14.19 -24.21
N LEU A 328 -36.39 14.05 -24.95
CA LEU A 328 -36.29 13.16 -26.11
C LEU A 328 -36.49 11.68 -25.73
N PHE A 329 -35.88 11.23 -24.64
CA PHE A 329 -36.06 9.87 -24.13
C PHE A 329 -37.47 9.63 -23.57
N SER A 330 -38.06 10.60 -22.88
CA SER A 330 -39.43 10.52 -22.36
C SER A 330 -40.48 10.47 -23.48
N LYS A 331 -40.27 11.18 -24.58
CA LYS A 331 -41.18 11.17 -25.73
C LYS A 331 -41.14 9.84 -26.49
N LYS A 332 -39.99 9.16 -26.47
CA LYS A 332 -39.81 7.83 -27.09
C LYS A 332 -40.39 6.68 -26.24
N GLY A 333 -40.58 6.90 -24.94
CA GLY A 333 -41.21 5.94 -24.01
C GLY A 333 -42.74 6.02 -23.94
N SER A 334 -43.35 7.09 -24.44
CA SER A 334 -44.82 7.29 -24.43
C SER A 334 -45.49 7.01 -25.79
N ALA A 335 -44.73 6.46 -26.75
CA ALA A 335 -45.20 6.08 -28.09
C ALA A 335 -45.19 4.56 -28.29
N LYS A 336 -45.48 3.79 -27.24
CA LYS A 336 -45.76 2.36 -27.32
C LYS A 336 -47.04 2.04 -26.60
#